data_AF-A0A1I4EB02-F1
#
_entry.id   AF-A0A1I4EB02-F1
#
_cell.length_a   1.000
_cell.length_b   1.000
_cell.length_c   1.000
_cell.angle_alpha   90.00
_cell.angle_beta   90.00
_cell.angle_gamma   90.00
#
_symmetry.space_group_name_H-M   'P 1'
#
loop_
_entity.id
_entity.type
_entity.pdbx_description
1 polymer ?
#
loop_
_entity_poly.entity_id
_entity_poly.type
_entity_poly.pdbx_seq_one_letter_code
_entity_poly.pdbx_strand_id
1 'polypeptide(L)'
;MPLAAIVRKDVNDSIRSGSFIATTLLFVLVAGFWAVIQHVPPMYSETTAPTSTLALLNSMGQPMAFFVPLLGLAISYGAIARERDSGTLRLALSLPNSRSDVVLGKFVGRTAVLSIAILSGYAVVAGIALLTYESFAAVKFILYTLLTVFYGTVYVAIGIGFSSAMKSQQRALGGAVGLYFFFQLGWDVVTAILQTVTVGYIPPESGVPPWLIVVDALNPTSAVGYATRAIIPTFDEIMSYPVSASFYPPKWAGFAILTAWLVLSLGYGHRRFQLTDIQ
;
A
#
# COMPACT_ATOMS: atom_id res chain seq x y z
N MET A 1 -28.10 -7.55 8.49
CA MET A 1 -27.72 -7.90 7.11
C MET A 1 -26.56 -8.88 7.18
N PRO A 2 -26.54 -9.95 6.38
CA PRO A 2 -25.33 -10.76 6.29
C PRO A 2 -24.17 -9.88 5.79
N LEU A 3 -22.96 -10.06 6.32
CA LEU A 3 -21.73 -9.36 5.93
C LEU A 3 -21.60 -9.18 4.40
N ALA A 4 -22.00 -10.21 3.64
CA ALA A 4 -22.01 -10.22 2.19
C ALA A 4 -22.86 -9.10 1.54
N ALA A 5 -23.98 -8.72 2.16
CA ALA A 5 -24.83 -7.64 1.65
C ALA A 5 -24.17 -6.27 1.82
N ILE A 6 -23.48 -6.04 2.93
CA ILE A 6 -22.69 -4.81 3.17
C ILE A 6 -21.57 -4.73 2.13
N VAL A 7 -20.81 -5.82 1.95
CA VAL A 7 -19.74 -5.90 0.95
C VAL A 7 -20.28 -5.60 -0.45
N ARG A 8 -21.35 -6.28 -0.88
CA ARG A 8 -21.93 -6.11 -2.22
C ARG A 8 -22.39 -4.67 -2.47
N LYS A 9 -23.01 -4.04 -1.48
CA LYS A 9 -23.43 -2.64 -1.56
C LYS A 9 -22.22 -1.72 -1.71
N ASP A 10 -21.25 -1.80 -0.80
CA ASP A 10 -20.07 -0.92 -0.81
C ASP A 10 -19.24 -1.05 -2.09
N VAL A 11 -19.11 -2.28 -2.62
CA VAL A 11 -18.44 -2.54 -3.90
C VAL A 11 -19.18 -1.87 -5.06
N ASN A 12 -20.50 -2.08 -5.16
CA ASN A 12 -21.31 -1.50 -6.24
C ASN A 12 -21.31 0.04 -6.21
N ASP A 13 -21.45 0.62 -5.02
CA ASP A 13 -21.43 2.08 -4.84
C ASP A 13 -20.07 2.67 -5.21
N SER A 14 -18.98 1.95 -4.88
CA SER A 14 -17.62 2.41 -5.17
C SER A 14 -17.26 2.29 -6.65
N ILE A 15 -17.55 1.15 -7.29
CA ILE A 15 -17.20 0.90 -8.70
C ILE A 15 -17.91 1.88 -9.64
N ARG A 16 -19.14 2.29 -9.29
CA ARG A 16 -19.91 3.25 -10.08
C ARG A 16 -19.54 4.71 -9.83
N SER A 17 -18.67 4.98 -8.85
CA SER A 17 -18.26 6.35 -8.54
C SER A 17 -17.27 6.87 -9.57
N GLY A 18 -17.50 8.09 -10.08
CA GLY A 18 -16.57 8.74 -11.01
C GLY A 18 -15.15 8.90 -10.43
N SER A 19 -15.04 9.06 -9.10
CA SER A 19 -13.75 9.14 -8.40
C SER A 19 -12.97 7.81 -8.47
N PHE A 20 -13.63 6.66 -8.30
CA PHE A 20 -12.99 5.36 -8.46
C PHE A 20 -12.54 5.13 -9.90
N ILE A 21 -13.40 5.45 -10.88
CA ILE A 21 -13.08 5.30 -12.29
C ILE A 21 -11.87 6.16 -12.65
N ALA A 22 -11.87 7.44 -12.27
CA ALA A 22 -10.77 8.37 -12.54
C ALA A 22 -9.45 7.91 -11.91
N THR A 23 -9.47 7.46 -10.65
CA THR A 23 -8.27 6.99 -9.94
C THR A 23 -7.75 5.66 -10.50
N THR A 24 -8.64 4.75 -10.89
CA THR A 24 -8.27 3.49 -11.57
C THR A 24 -7.68 3.75 -12.94
N LEU A 25 -8.30 4.62 -13.74
CA LEU A 25 -7.77 5.01 -15.05
C LEU A 25 -6.40 5.66 -14.91
N LEU A 26 -6.22 6.55 -13.94
CA LEU A 26 -4.92 7.15 -13.66
C LEU A 26 -3.86 6.10 -13.33
N PHE A 27 -4.18 5.13 -12.47
CA PHE A 27 -3.28 4.02 -12.15
C PHE A 27 -2.92 3.18 -13.39
N VAL A 28 -3.92 2.82 -14.19
CA VAL A 28 -3.72 2.08 -15.45
C VAL A 28 -2.81 2.84 -16.41
N LEU A 29 -3.07 4.14 -16.59
CA LEU A 29 -2.27 4.99 -17.48
C LEU A 29 -0.83 5.12 -17.00
N VAL A 30 -0.61 5.34 -15.71
CA VAL A 30 0.74 5.47 -15.15
C VAL A 30 1.48 4.14 -15.20
N ALA A 31 0.84 3.03 -14.83
CA ALA A 31 1.45 1.70 -14.92
C ALA A 31 1.79 1.33 -16.37
N GLY A 32 0.86 1.58 -17.31
CA GLY A 32 1.09 1.38 -18.73
C GLY A 32 2.20 2.27 -19.28
N PHE A 33 2.24 3.55 -18.90
CA PHE A 33 3.30 4.49 -19.30
C PHE A 33 4.68 3.97 -18.89
N TRP A 34 4.85 3.57 -17.63
CA TRP A 34 6.10 2.98 -17.15
C TRP A 34 6.44 1.67 -17.88
N ALA A 35 5.44 0.86 -18.24
CA ALA A 35 5.65 -0.37 -19.01
C ALA A 35 6.11 -0.11 -20.46
N VAL A 36 5.59 0.93 -21.12
CA VAL A 36 5.98 1.31 -22.49
C VAL A 36 7.42 1.82 -22.55
N ILE A 37 7.86 2.58 -21.56
CA ILE A 37 9.23 3.13 -21.54
C ILE A 37 10.27 2.01 -21.36
N GLN A 38 9.91 0.91 -20.70
CA GLN A 38 10.82 -0.20 -20.36
C GLN A 38 12.11 0.28 -19.66
N HIS A 39 12.01 1.35 -18.85
CA HIS A 39 13.17 1.96 -18.26
C HIS A 39 13.88 1.00 -17.30
N VAL A 40 15.18 0.80 -17.53
CA VAL A 40 16.07 0.10 -16.62
C VAL A 40 16.99 1.15 -16.00
N PRO A 41 16.77 1.51 -14.72
CA PRO A 41 17.68 2.38 -13.98
C PRO A 41 19.14 1.96 -14.11
N PRO A 42 20.08 2.91 -14.27
CA PRO A 42 21.52 2.60 -14.41
C PRO A 42 22.09 1.80 -13.24
N MET A 43 21.48 1.91 -12.05
CA MET A 43 21.86 1.13 -10.87
C MET A 43 21.65 -0.38 -11.02
N TYR A 44 20.93 -0.83 -12.07
CA TYR A 44 20.72 -2.25 -12.36
C TYR A 44 21.73 -2.80 -13.38
N SER A 45 22.66 -1.97 -13.87
CA SER A 45 23.57 -2.31 -14.98
C SER A 45 24.55 -3.44 -14.68
N GLU A 46 24.85 -3.71 -13.40
CA GLU A 46 25.75 -4.78 -12.96
C GLU A 46 25.02 -6.09 -12.59
N THR A 47 23.69 -6.13 -12.75
CA THR A 47 22.88 -7.32 -12.40
C THR A 47 22.98 -8.38 -13.50
N THR A 48 23.00 -9.66 -13.11
CA THR A 48 22.99 -10.79 -14.07
C THR A 48 21.60 -11.12 -14.65
N ALA A 49 20.58 -10.39 -14.20
CA ALA A 49 19.19 -10.64 -14.54
C ALA A 49 18.83 -10.17 -15.95
N PRO A 50 17.86 -10.81 -16.62
CA PRO A 50 17.40 -10.36 -17.93
C PRO A 50 16.87 -8.93 -17.89
N THR A 51 17.31 -8.09 -18.82
CA THR A 51 16.92 -6.67 -18.95
C THR A 51 15.40 -6.48 -18.95
N SER A 52 14.66 -7.35 -19.66
CA SER A 52 13.19 -7.33 -19.66
C SER A 52 12.57 -7.57 -18.29
N THR A 53 13.19 -8.42 -17.46
CA THR A 53 12.71 -8.66 -16.08
C THR A 53 12.97 -7.42 -15.21
N LEU A 54 14.12 -6.78 -15.37
CA LEU A 54 14.47 -5.55 -14.63
C LEU A 54 13.54 -4.39 -15.00
N ALA A 55 13.29 -4.20 -16.30
CA ALA A 55 12.33 -3.24 -16.81
C ALA A 55 10.95 -3.52 -16.23
N LEU A 56 10.47 -4.77 -16.28
CA LEU A 56 9.14 -5.15 -15.79
C LEU A 56 8.97 -4.83 -14.29
N LEU A 57 9.97 -5.19 -13.48
CA LEU A 57 9.96 -4.91 -12.04
C LEU A 57 9.96 -3.41 -11.75
N ASN A 58 10.72 -2.61 -12.50
CA ASN A 58 10.69 -1.16 -12.38
C ASN A 58 9.31 -0.59 -12.77
N SER A 59 8.76 -1.07 -13.89
CA SER A 59 7.47 -0.61 -14.40
C SER A 59 6.31 -0.90 -13.47
N MET A 60 6.37 -1.98 -12.70
CA MET A 60 5.40 -2.30 -11.65
C MET A 60 5.71 -1.57 -10.34
N GLY A 61 6.99 -1.38 -10.01
CA GLY A 61 7.45 -0.80 -8.75
C GLY A 61 7.11 0.66 -8.56
N GLN A 62 7.24 1.50 -9.59
CA GLN A 62 6.92 2.92 -9.46
C GLN A 62 5.42 3.18 -9.18
N PRO A 63 4.47 2.59 -9.94
CA PRO A 63 3.05 2.67 -9.59
C PRO A 63 2.73 2.04 -8.22
N MET A 64 3.39 0.93 -7.87
CA MET A 64 3.20 0.31 -6.55
C MET A 64 3.60 1.26 -5.43
N ALA A 65 4.79 1.85 -5.49
CA ALA A 65 5.31 2.68 -4.41
C ALA A 65 4.45 3.93 -4.18
N PHE A 66 4.09 4.65 -5.25
CA PHE A 66 3.42 5.96 -5.12
C PHE A 66 1.89 5.89 -5.21
N PHE A 67 1.33 5.10 -6.15
CA PHE A 67 -0.10 5.17 -6.43
C PHE A 67 -0.92 4.20 -5.58
N VAL A 68 -0.38 3.06 -5.19
CA VAL A 68 -1.14 2.09 -4.36
C VAL A 68 -1.48 2.66 -2.97
N PRO A 69 -0.56 3.36 -2.26
CA PRO A 69 -0.90 4.06 -1.03
C PRO A 69 -1.98 5.11 -1.23
N LEU A 70 -1.85 5.90 -2.30
CA LEU A 70 -2.80 6.95 -2.66
C LEU A 70 -4.19 6.35 -2.92
N LEU A 71 -4.27 5.30 -3.73
CA LEU A 71 -5.51 4.58 -4.03
C LEU A 71 -6.13 4.00 -2.76
N GLY A 72 -5.34 3.27 -1.97
CA GLY A 72 -5.80 2.62 -0.75
C GLY A 72 -6.39 3.62 0.24
N LEU A 73 -5.73 4.77 0.44
CA LEU A 73 -6.22 5.84 1.30
C LEU A 73 -7.41 6.59 0.67
N ALA A 74 -7.37 6.92 -0.61
CA ALA A 74 -8.43 7.66 -1.30
C ALA A 74 -9.78 6.93 -1.29
N ILE A 75 -9.79 5.60 -1.40
CA ILE A 75 -11.03 4.83 -1.35
C ILE A 75 -11.53 4.58 0.08
N SER A 76 -10.66 4.71 1.09
CA SER A 76 -10.95 4.27 2.47
C SER A 76 -11.06 5.40 3.50
N TYR A 77 -10.52 6.60 3.23
CA TYR A 77 -10.51 7.72 4.20
C TYR A 77 -11.90 8.08 4.70
N GLY A 78 -12.91 7.97 3.83
CA GLY A 78 -14.29 8.30 4.14
C GLY A 78 -15.12 7.13 4.66
N ALA A 79 -14.55 5.93 4.79
CA ALA A 79 -15.33 4.70 4.99
C ALA A 79 -16.26 4.76 6.22
N ILE A 80 -15.83 5.40 7.31
CA ILE A 80 -16.62 5.57 8.53
C ILE A 80 -17.00 7.05 8.73
N ALA A 81 -16.05 7.97 8.55
CA ALA A 81 -16.26 9.40 8.80
C ALA A 81 -17.37 10.02 7.92
N ARG A 82 -17.50 9.61 6.64
CA ARG A 82 -18.56 10.10 5.74
C ARG A 82 -19.95 9.64 6.17
N GLU A 83 -20.07 8.40 6.61
CA GLU A 83 -21.35 7.86 7.06
C GLU A 83 -21.78 8.43 8.41
N ARG A 84 -20.80 8.75 9.25
CA ARG A 84 -21.03 9.49 10.50
C ARG A 84 -21.57 10.90 10.20
N ASP A 85 -20.93 11.64 9.30
CA ASP A 85 -21.36 13.00 8.94
C ASP A 85 -22.74 13.06 8.29
N SER A 86 -23.05 12.06 7.44
CA SER A 86 -24.36 11.98 6.76
C SER A 86 -25.47 11.39 7.63
N GLY A 87 -25.18 10.95 8.87
CA GLY A 87 -26.13 10.27 9.76
C GLY A 87 -26.54 8.86 9.29
N THR A 88 -26.08 8.42 8.12
CA THR A 88 -26.39 7.08 7.55
C THR A 88 -25.84 5.95 8.41
N LEU A 89 -24.81 6.21 9.21
CA LEU A 89 -24.29 5.26 10.19
C LEU A 89 -25.36 4.83 11.22
N ARG A 90 -26.28 5.73 11.60
CA ARG A 90 -27.38 5.39 12.53
C ARG A 90 -28.37 4.41 11.90
N LEU A 91 -28.67 4.59 10.62
CA LEU A 91 -29.53 3.67 9.84
C LEU A 91 -28.87 2.30 9.66
N ALA A 92 -27.55 2.25 9.49
CA ALA A 92 -26.82 0.99 9.39
C ALA A 92 -26.84 0.17 10.70
N LEU A 93 -26.87 0.87 11.84
CA LEU A 93 -26.86 0.29 13.18
C LEU A 93 -28.25 0.07 13.79
N SER A 94 -29.31 0.66 13.22
CA SER A 94 -30.69 0.34 13.62
C SER A 94 -31.14 -1.03 13.11
N LEU A 95 -30.44 -1.57 12.12
CA LEU A 95 -30.53 -2.96 11.70
C LEU A 95 -29.63 -3.83 12.61
N PRO A 96 -29.93 -5.14 12.77
CA PRO A 96 -29.14 -6.06 13.60
C PRO A 96 -27.79 -6.38 12.93
N ASN A 97 -26.91 -5.38 12.85
CA ASN A 97 -25.54 -5.48 12.36
C ASN A 97 -24.62 -5.18 13.54
N SER A 98 -23.63 -6.04 13.77
CA SER A 98 -22.61 -5.70 14.76
C SER A 98 -21.71 -4.59 14.21
N ARG A 99 -21.17 -3.75 15.10
CA ARG A 99 -20.19 -2.71 14.74
C ARG A 99 -18.95 -3.33 14.04
N SER A 100 -18.58 -4.55 14.41
CA SER A 100 -17.53 -5.35 13.77
C SER A 100 -17.87 -5.71 12.32
N ASP A 101 -19.10 -6.13 12.03
CA ASP A 101 -19.51 -6.50 10.67
C ASP A 101 -19.45 -5.30 9.71
N VAL A 102 -19.73 -4.09 10.22
CA VAL A 102 -19.63 -2.86 9.43
C VAL A 102 -18.18 -2.58 9.05
N VAL A 103 -17.25 -2.62 10.01
CA VAL A 103 -15.82 -2.35 9.75
C VAL A 103 -15.24 -3.41 8.80
N LEU A 104 -15.52 -4.69 9.07
CA LEU A 104 -14.99 -5.79 8.27
C LEU A 104 -15.61 -5.82 6.87
N GLY A 105 -16.92 -5.57 6.76
CA GLY A 105 -17.60 -5.47 5.47
C GLY A 105 -17.06 -4.34 4.60
N LYS A 106 -16.80 -3.18 5.21
CA LYS A 106 -16.15 -2.06 4.52
C LYS A 106 -14.73 -2.41 4.09
N PHE A 107 -13.94 -3.00 4.98
CA PHE A 107 -12.58 -3.42 4.66
C PHE A 107 -12.54 -4.38 3.48
N VAL A 108 -13.36 -5.43 3.49
CA VAL A 108 -13.45 -6.39 2.39
C VAL A 108 -13.92 -5.71 1.10
N GLY A 109 -14.95 -4.87 1.17
CA GLY A 109 -15.48 -4.16 0.00
C GLY A 109 -14.44 -3.22 -0.64
N ARG A 110 -13.74 -2.42 0.17
CA ARG A 110 -12.68 -1.51 -0.32
C ARG A 110 -11.48 -2.27 -0.85
N THR A 111 -11.11 -3.38 -0.22
CA THR A 111 -10.02 -4.24 -0.69
C THR A 111 -10.36 -4.87 -2.04
N ALA A 112 -11.58 -5.33 -2.26
CA ALA A 112 -12.02 -5.87 -3.54
C ALA A 112 -11.97 -4.80 -4.66
N VAL A 113 -12.48 -3.59 -4.37
CA VAL A 113 -12.44 -2.45 -5.29
C VAL A 113 -11.00 -2.07 -5.66
N LEU A 114 -10.10 -2.00 -4.68
CA LEU A 114 -8.67 -1.74 -4.90
C LEU A 114 -8.01 -2.84 -5.73
N SER A 115 -8.32 -4.10 -5.43
CA SER A 115 -7.77 -5.26 -6.14
C SER A 115 -8.15 -5.21 -7.61
N ILE A 116 -9.40 -4.86 -7.94
CA ILE A 116 -9.84 -4.68 -9.34
C ILE A 116 -9.01 -3.60 -10.03
N ALA A 117 -8.78 -2.46 -9.38
CA ALA A 117 -7.97 -1.38 -9.96
C ALA A 117 -6.52 -1.80 -10.22
N ILE A 118 -5.88 -2.45 -9.25
CA ILE A 118 -4.49 -2.96 -9.37
C ILE A 118 -4.40 -4.00 -10.48
N LEU A 119 -5.30 -4.99 -10.48
CA LEU A 119 -5.33 -6.05 -11.48
C LEU A 119 -5.58 -5.49 -12.89
N SER A 120 -6.44 -4.47 -13.02
CA SER A 120 -6.69 -3.82 -14.32
C SER A 120 -5.44 -3.10 -14.84
N GLY A 121 -4.74 -2.36 -13.98
CA GLY A 121 -3.50 -1.67 -14.37
C GLY A 121 -2.39 -2.65 -14.73
N TYR A 122 -2.21 -3.70 -13.93
CA TYR A 122 -1.18 -4.70 -14.20
C TYR A 122 -1.55 -5.64 -15.35
N ALA A 123 -2.82 -5.86 -15.66
CA ALA A 123 -3.21 -6.55 -16.89
C ALA A 123 -2.75 -5.77 -18.15
N VAL A 124 -2.84 -4.44 -18.13
CA VAL A 124 -2.29 -3.59 -19.21
C VAL A 124 -0.77 -3.69 -19.27
N VAL A 125 -0.08 -3.66 -18.13
CA VAL A 125 1.38 -3.89 -18.05
C VAL A 125 1.75 -5.25 -18.65
N ALA A 126 1.04 -6.33 -18.30
CA ALA A 126 1.27 -7.66 -18.85
C ALA A 126 1.06 -7.70 -20.37
N GLY A 127 0.00 -7.07 -20.88
CA GLY A 127 -0.26 -6.97 -22.31
C GLY A 127 0.87 -6.26 -23.05
N ILE A 128 1.33 -5.12 -22.53
CA ILE A 128 2.48 -4.39 -23.09
C ILE A 128 3.73 -5.25 -23.05
N ALA A 129 4.00 -5.91 -21.92
CA ALA A 129 5.19 -6.73 -21.74
C ALA A 129 5.21 -7.91 -22.72
N LEU A 130 4.10 -8.63 -22.88
CA LEU A 130 3.99 -9.74 -23.81
C LEU A 130 4.17 -9.34 -25.28
N LEU A 131 3.87 -8.08 -25.63
CA LEU A 131 3.98 -7.57 -27.00
C LEU A 131 5.34 -6.94 -27.31
N THR A 132 6.03 -6.40 -26.31
CA THR A 132 7.18 -5.51 -26.53
C THR A 132 8.45 -5.93 -25.82
N TYR A 133 8.40 -6.85 -24.85
CA TYR A 133 9.57 -7.26 -24.08
C TYR A 133 10.13 -8.56 -24.70
N GLU A 134 11.45 -8.71 -24.70
CA GLU A 134 12.10 -9.93 -25.21
C GLU A 134 11.73 -11.18 -24.39
N SER A 135 11.49 -11.02 -23.10
CA SER A 135 11.07 -12.11 -22.21
C SER A 135 10.08 -11.64 -21.15
N PHE A 136 9.17 -12.53 -20.76
CA PHE A 136 8.15 -12.27 -19.75
C PHE A 136 8.24 -13.26 -18.58
N ALA A 137 8.70 -12.78 -17.43
CA ALA A 137 8.82 -13.57 -16.21
C ALA A 137 7.47 -13.72 -15.49
N ALA A 138 6.57 -14.54 -16.03
CA ALA A 138 5.18 -14.67 -15.57
C ALA A 138 5.04 -14.96 -14.06
N VAL A 139 5.88 -15.83 -13.50
CA VAL A 139 5.84 -16.15 -12.06
C VAL A 139 6.19 -14.93 -11.21
N LYS A 140 7.25 -14.19 -11.57
CA LYS A 140 7.65 -12.96 -10.86
C LYS A 140 6.55 -11.90 -10.96
N PHE A 141 5.95 -11.75 -12.14
CA PHE A 141 4.83 -10.84 -12.37
C PHE A 141 3.62 -11.16 -11.47
N ILE A 142 3.21 -12.43 -11.38
CA ILE A 142 2.08 -12.85 -10.53
C ILE A 142 2.39 -12.61 -9.06
N LEU A 143 3.58 -13.03 -8.58
CA LEU A 143 3.98 -12.83 -7.19
C LEU A 143 4.04 -11.34 -6.82
N TYR A 144 4.60 -10.50 -7.70
CA TYR A 144 4.65 -9.06 -7.50
C TYR A 144 3.24 -8.46 -7.45
N THR A 145 2.36 -8.87 -8.38
CA THR A 145 0.95 -8.43 -8.40
C THR A 145 0.22 -8.76 -7.10
N LEU A 146 0.38 -9.99 -6.60
CA LEU A 146 -0.22 -10.42 -5.33
C LEU A 146 0.33 -9.60 -4.15
N LEU A 147 1.64 -9.34 -4.13
CA LEU A 147 2.25 -8.47 -3.12
C LEU A 147 1.71 -7.04 -3.20
N THR A 148 1.54 -6.47 -4.40
CA THR A 148 0.95 -5.14 -4.60
C THR A 148 -0.48 -5.07 -4.08
N VAL A 149 -1.30 -6.11 -4.30
CA VAL A 149 -2.66 -6.20 -3.75
C VAL A 149 -2.63 -6.28 -2.22
N PHE A 150 -1.74 -7.10 -1.65
CA PHE A 150 -1.57 -7.20 -0.20
C PHE A 150 -1.14 -5.85 0.40
N TYR A 151 -0.15 -5.20 -0.22
CA TYR A 151 0.32 -3.86 0.16
C TYR A 151 -0.82 -2.83 0.11
N GLY A 152 -1.61 -2.82 -0.95
CA GLY A 152 -2.79 -1.96 -1.05
C GLY A 152 -3.81 -2.22 0.06
N THR A 153 -4.01 -3.49 0.42
CA THR A 153 -4.89 -3.91 1.52
C THR A 153 -4.44 -3.30 2.86
N VAL A 154 -3.14 -3.18 3.10
CA VAL A 154 -2.59 -2.51 4.29
C VAL A 154 -2.99 -1.03 4.33
N TYR A 155 -2.90 -0.31 3.21
CA TYR A 155 -3.33 1.10 3.16
C TYR A 155 -4.83 1.27 3.32
N VAL A 156 -5.64 0.33 2.83
CA VAL A 156 -7.08 0.30 3.12
C VAL A 156 -7.33 0.13 4.62
N ALA A 157 -6.62 -0.78 5.28
CA ALA A 157 -6.71 -0.97 6.73
C ALA A 157 -6.31 0.30 7.49
N ILE A 158 -5.20 0.95 7.11
CA ILE A 158 -4.74 2.22 7.69
C ILE A 158 -5.81 3.30 7.52
N GLY A 159 -6.34 3.48 6.30
CA GLY A 159 -7.34 4.51 6.03
C GLY A 159 -8.67 4.28 6.76
N ILE A 160 -9.15 3.03 6.88
CA ILE A 160 -10.34 2.69 7.68
C ILE A 160 -10.05 2.94 9.17
N GLY A 161 -8.92 2.46 9.67
CA GLY A 161 -8.50 2.65 11.05
C GLY A 161 -8.46 4.13 11.44
N PHE A 162 -7.87 4.95 10.57
CA PHE A 162 -7.81 6.39 10.75
C PHE A 162 -9.19 7.06 10.63
N SER A 163 -9.99 6.69 9.61
CA SER A 163 -11.35 7.20 9.39
C SER A 163 -12.23 7.04 10.63
N SER A 164 -12.11 5.91 11.34
CA SER A 164 -12.90 5.63 12.55
C SER A 164 -12.71 6.68 13.66
N ALA A 165 -11.50 7.24 13.76
CA ALA A 165 -11.10 8.19 14.79
C ALA A 165 -11.50 9.64 14.44
N MET A 166 -11.88 9.89 13.19
CA MET A 166 -12.15 11.23 12.70
C MET A 166 -13.61 11.62 12.91
N LYS A 167 -13.83 12.83 13.43
CA LYS A 167 -15.18 13.36 13.70
C LYS A 167 -15.91 13.83 12.45
N SER A 168 -15.19 14.09 11.35
CA SER A 168 -15.78 14.50 10.08
C SER A 168 -15.01 13.99 8.86
N GLN A 169 -15.69 13.89 7.72
CA GLN A 169 -15.14 13.52 6.43
C GLN A 169 -14.00 14.45 6.02
N GLN A 170 -14.13 15.76 6.25
CA GLN A 170 -13.09 16.72 5.91
C GLN A 170 -11.81 16.48 6.71
N ARG A 171 -11.92 16.17 8.01
CA ARG A 171 -10.78 15.80 8.86
C ARG A 171 -10.16 14.47 8.43
N ALA A 172 -11.00 13.52 8.05
CA ALA A 172 -10.53 12.24 7.54
C ALA A 172 -9.78 12.37 6.22
N LEU A 173 -10.24 13.24 5.32
CA LEU A 173 -9.52 13.57 4.09
C LEU A 173 -8.17 14.22 4.38
N GLY A 174 -8.15 15.26 5.21
CA GLY A 174 -6.90 15.96 5.58
C GLY A 174 -5.89 15.03 6.23
N GLY A 175 -6.33 14.15 7.13
CA GLY A 175 -5.44 13.17 7.76
C GLY A 175 -5.00 12.04 6.84
N ALA A 176 -5.83 11.60 5.88
CA ALA A 176 -5.40 10.65 4.85
C ALA A 176 -4.32 11.24 3.94
N VAL A 177 -4.47 12.51 3.54
CA VAL A 177 -3.43 13.24 2.81
C VAL A 177 -2.16 13.37 3.65
N GLY A 178 -2.29 13.69 4.94
CA GLY A 178 -1.17 13.75 5.87
C GLY A 178 -0.45 12.41 6.02
N LEU A 179 -1.19 11.30 6.18
CA LEU A 179 -0.63 9.95 6.26
C LEU A 179 0.08 9.55 4.97
N TYR A 180 -0.48 9.89 3.81
CA TYR A 180 0.16 9.64 2.51
C TYR A 180 1.54 10.31 2.45
N PHE A 181 1.60 11.62 2.68
CA PHE A 181 2.88 12.34 2.64
C PHE A 181 3.83 11.93 3.76
N PHE A 182 3.31 11.57 4.92
CA PHE A 182 4.13 11.07 6.02
C PHE A 182 4.82 9.76 5.65
N PHE A 183 4.11 8.75 5.14
CA PHE A 183 4.73 7.49 4.74
C PHE A 183 5.54 7.59 3.45
N GLN A 184 5.26 8.58 2.59
CA GLN A 184 5.96 8.73 1.32
C GLN A 184 7.22 9.60 1.39
N LEU A 185 7.26 10.57 2.30
CA LEU A 185 8.34 11.56 2.41
C LEU A 185 8.73 11.83 3.86
N GLY A 186 7.74 11.98 4.74
CA GLY A 186 7.99 12.33 6.15
C GLY A 186 8.83 11.29 6.89
N TRP A 187 8.62 10.00 6.60
CA TRP A 187 9.37 8.91 7.19
C TRP A 187 10.84 8.97 6.80
N ASP A 188 11.12 9.17 5.52
CA ASP A 188 12.49 9.28 4.98
C ASP A 188 13.24 10.46 5.62
N VAL A 189 12.56 11.59 5.82
CA VAL A 189 13.11 12.75 6.53
C VAL A 189 13.42 12.40 7.99
N VAL A 190 12.51 11.71 8.68
CA VAL A 190 12.73 11.28 10.07
C VAL A 190 13.93 10.34 10.16
N THR A 191 14.01 9.33 9.28
CA THR A 191 15.15 8.39 9.26
C THR A 191 16.46 9.09 8.92
N ALA A 192 16.46 10.05 7.99
CA ALA A 192 17.65 10.82 7.64
C ALA A 192 18.13 11.71 8.79
N ILE A 193 17.21 12.34 9.53
CA ILE A 193 17.54 13.11 10.74
C ILE A 193 18.12 12.19 11.81
N LEU A 194 17.47 11.05 12.07
CA LEU A 194 17.95 10.07 13.05
C LEU A 194 19.35 9.57 12.68
N GLN A 195 19.61 9.26 11.41
CA GLN A 195 20.94 8.90 10.94
C GLN A 195 21.94 10.02 11.19
N THR A 196 21.61 11.25 10.78
CA THR A 196 22.52 12.40 10.90
C THR A 196 22.89 12.69 12.36
N VAL A 197 21.93 12.57 13.28
CA VAL A 197 22.14 12.84 14.71
C VAL A 197 22.88 11.72 15.42
N THR A 198 22.67 10.45 15.02
CA THR A 198 23.22 9.30 15.75
C THR A 198 24.50 8.74 15.14
N VAL A 199 24.66 8.87 13.83
CA VAL A 199 25.76 8.29 13.03
C VAL A 199 26.56 9.38 12.32
N GLY A 200 25.90 10.46 11.90
CA GLY A 200 26.45 11.51 11.04
C GLY A 200 25.82 11.51 9.66
N TYR A 201 26.05 12.58 8.89
CA TYR A 201 25.47 12.74 7.54
C TYR A 201 25.96 11.65 6.58
N ILE A 202 27.27 11.34 6.64
CA ILE A 202 27.89 10.26 5.88
C ILE A 202 27.99 9.03 6.80
N PRO A 203 27.31 7.92 6.48
CA PRO A 203 27.42 6.71 7.30
C PRO A 203 28.83 6.10 7.18
N PRO A 204 29.37 5.49 8.26
CA PRO A 204 30.65 4.82 8.24
C PRO A 204 30.61 3.57 7.35
N GLU A 205 31.78 3.08 6.91
CA GLU A 205 31.88 1.87 6.08
C GLU A 205 31.29 0.62 6.73
N SER A 206 31.23 0.58 8.07
CA SER A 206 30.55 -0.47 8.83
C SER A 206 29.02 -0.50 8.64
N GLY A 207 28.47 0.50 7.97
CA GLY A 207 27.04 0.69 7.75
C GLY A 207 26.33 1.37 8.91
N VAL A 208 25.00 1.43 8.83
CA VAL A 208 24.15 2.05 9.86
C VAL A 208 23.85 1.08 11.02
N PRO A 209 23.52 1.59 12.22
CA PRO A 209 23.09 0.76 13.34
C PRO A 209 21.85 -0.09 13.01
N PRO A 210 21.76 -1.35 13.50
CA PRO A 210 20.63 -2.25 13.21
C PRO A 210 19.25 -1.67 13.53
N TRP A 211 19.13 -0.91 14.62
CA TRP A 211 17.86 -0.31 15.02
C TRP A 211 17.35 0.72 14.00
N LEU A 212 18.24 1.41 13.29
CA LEU A 212 17.86 2.41 12.28
C LEU A 212 17.28 1.71 11.04
N ILE A 213 17.82 0.55 10.67
CA ILE A 213 17.27 -0.32 9.63
C ILE A 213 15.87 -0.79 10.01
N VAL A 214 15.66 -1.16 11.28
CA VAL A 214 14.33 -1.55 11.77
C VAL A 214 13.36 -0.36 11.70
N VAL A 215 13.79 0.86 12.07
CA VAL A 215 12.96 2.07 11.98
C VAL A 215 12.59 2.37 10.53
N ASP A 216 13.52 2.28 9.58
CA ASP A 216 13.20 2.39 8.15
C ASP A 216 12.17 1.33 7.73
N ALA A 217 12.41 0.06 8.07
CA ALA A 217 11.54 -1.05 7.70
C ALA A 217 10.12 -0.94 8.28
N LEU A 218 9.91 -0.21 9.37
CA LEU A 218 8.57 0.01 9.95
C LEU A 218 7.66 0.87 9.07
N ASN A 219 8.20 1.65 8.12
CA ASN A 219 7.40 2.33 7.10
C ASN A 219 6.73 1.28 6.20
N PRO A 220 5.39 1.25 6.02
CA PRO A 220 4.76 0.36 5.07
C PRO A 220 5.36 0.44 3.66
N THR A 221 5.73 1.65 3.21
CA THR A 221 6.36 1.89 1.90
C THR A 221 7.73 1.21 1.78
N SER A 222 8.56 1.27 2.83
CA SER A 222 9.84 0.54 2.85
C SER A 222 9.62 -0.96 3.03
N ALA A 223 8.66 -1.36 3.86
CA ALA A 223 8.34 -2.76 4.20
C ALA A 223 7.98 -3.61 2.97
N VAL A 224 7.26 -3.05 1.99
CA VAL A 224 6.96 -3.78 0.75
C VAL A 224 8.24 -4.06 -0.04
N GLY A 225 9.21 -3.15 -0.02
CA GLY A 225 10.54 -3.38 -0.59
C GLY A 225 11.24 -4.58 0.08
N TYR A 226 11.21 -4.68 1.40
CA TYR A 226 11.75 -5.85 2.11
C TYR A 226 10.99 -7.14 1.78
N ALA A 227 9.66 -7.09 1.67
CA ALA A 227 8.83 -8.24 1.32
C ALA A 227 9.12 -8.76 -0.10
N THR A 228 9.39 -7.86 -1.05
CA THR A 228 9.75 -8.23 -2.44
C THR A 228 10.98 -9.12 -2.49
N ARG A 229 11.97 -8.91 -1.62
CA ARG A 229 13.20 -9.73 -1.55
C ARG A 229 12.94 -11.21 -1.24
N ALA A 230 11.87 -11.50 -0.51
CA ALA A 230 11.52 -12.87 -0.15
C ALA A 230 10.91 -13.64 -1.34
N ILE A 231 10.21 -12.94 -2.23
CA ILE A 231 9.49 -13.55 -3.37
C ILE A 231 10.27 -13.45 -4.68
N ILE A 232 11.15 -12.45 -4.81
CA ILE A 232 11.97 -12.19 -5.99
C ILE A 232 13.41 -12.01 -5.51
N PRO A 233 14.22 -13.08 -5.48
CA PRO A 233 15.60 -13.01 -4.98
C PRO A 233 16.49 -12.03 -5.76
N THR A 234 16.22 -11.86 -7.06
CA THR A 234 16.91 -10.87 -7.91
C THR A 234 16.79 -9.44 -7.38
N PHE A 235 15.79 -9.13 -6.54
CA PHE A 235 15.62 -7.80 -5.95
C PHE A 235 16.75 -7.43 -4.98
N ASP A 236 17.47 -8.41 -4.42
CA ASP A 236 18.66 -8.16 -3.59
C ASP A 236 19.79 -7.46 -4.38
N GLU A 237 19.85 -7.67 -5.70
CA GLU A 237 20.87 -7.08 -6.59
C GLU A 237 20.47 -5.68 -7.11
N ILE A 238 19.20 -5.30 -6.96
CA ILE A 238 18.56 -4.19 -7.68
C ILE A 238 18.22 -3.04 -6.72
N MET A 239 17.87 -3.33 -5.47
CA MET A 239 17.52 -2.31 -4.49
C MET A 239 18.66 -2.06 -3.50
N SER A 240 19.02 -0.79 -3.33
CA SER A 240 19.90 -0.35 -2.26
C SER A 240 19.10 -0.19 -0.98
N TYR A 241 19.34 -1.05 0.00
CA TYR A 241 18.76 -0.95 1.34
C TYR A 241 19.78 -0.30 2.27
N PRO A 242 19.36 0.34 3.38
CA PRO A 242 20.30 0.71 4.43
C PRO A 242 20.95 -0.58 4.96
N VAL A 243 22.23 -0.78 4.63
CA VAL A 243 22.98 -1.98 4.99
C VAL A 243 23.79 -1.74 6.25
N SER A 244 23.79 -2.73 7.16
CA SER A 244 24.73 -2.83 8.27
C SER A 244 25.64 -4.02 8.02
N ALA A 245 26.94 -3.90 8.31
CA ALA A 245 27.86 -5.03 8.26
C ALA A 245 27.44 -6.19 9.20
N SER A 246 26.64 -5.88 10.23
CA SER A 246 26.26 -6.81 11.30
C SER A 246 24.81 -7.30 11.27
N PHE A 247 23.93 -6.63 10.50
CA PHE A 247 22.50 -6.91 10.54
C PHE A 247 21.83 -6.75 9.19
N TYR A 248 21.19 -7.82 8.77
CA TYR A 248 20.31 -7.87 7.61
C TYR A 248 18.94 -8.33 8.11
N PRO A 249 17.88 -7.51 7.95
CA PRO A 249 16.55 -7.97 8.28
C PRO A 249 16.24 -9.28 7.55
N PRO A 250 15.61 -10.26 8.22
CA PRO A 250 15.24 -11.49 7.54
C PRO A 250 14.31 -11.18 6.37
N LYS A 251 14.42 -11.92 5.26
CA LYS A 251 13.66 -11.63 4.03
C LYS A 251 12.14 -11.54 4.25
N TRP A 252 11.60 -12.31 5.21
CA TRP A 252 10.18 -12.28 5.56
C TRP A 252 9.76 -11.08 6.43
N ALA A 253 10.69 -10.26 6.92
CA ALA A 253 10.40 -9.14 7.82
C ALA A 253 9.36 -8.17 7.24
N GLY A 254 9.45 -7.87 5.94
CA GLY A 254 8.47 -7.02 5.26
C GLY A 254 7.04 -7.53 5.38
N PHE A 255 6.82 -8.84 5.19
CA PHE A 255 5.49 -9.45 5.37
C PHE A 255 5.00 -9.34 6.81
N ALA A 256 5.87 -9.55 7.79
CA ALA A 256 5.50 -9.43 9.20
C ALA A 256 5.10 -8.00 9.56
N ILE A 257 5.85 -6.99 9.08
CA ILE A 257 5.57 -5.57 9.33
C ILE A 257 4.26 -5.14 8.65
N LEU A 258 4.06 -5.51 7.39
CA LEU A 258 2.82 -5.22 6.65
C LEU A 258 1.60 -5.88 7.32
N THR A 259 1.74 -7.12 7.79
CA THR A 259 0.69 -7.82 8.53
C THR A 259 0.41 -7.14 9.87
N ALA A 260 1.44 -6.71 10.58
CA ALA A 260 1.28 -5.96 11.83
C ALA A 260 0.51 -4.65 11.59
N TRP A 261 0.85 -3.89 10.55
CA TRP A 261 0.09 -2.69 10.17
C TRP A 261 -1.37 -2.98 9.86
N LEU A 262 -1.64 -4.06 9.12
CA LEU A 262 -3.00 -4.48 8.80
C LEU A 262 -3.80 -4.77 10.08
N VAL A 263 -3.26 -5.58 10.98
CA VAL A 263 -3.94 -6.00 12.22
C VAL A 263 -4.09 -4.82 13.19
N LEU A 264 -3.03 -4.03 13.39
CA LEU A 264 -3.03 -2.89 14.30
C LEU A 264 -3.99 -1.79 13.84
N SER A 265 -4.02 -1.48 12.54
CA SER A 265 -4.92 -0.44 12.02
C SER A 265 -6.39 -0.83 12.14
N LEU A 266 -6.74 -2.08 11.78
CA LEU A 266 -8.11 -2.57 11.93
C LEU A 266 -8.50 -2.70 13.40
N GLY A 267 -7.60 -3.20 14.24
CA GLY A 267 -7.81 -3.32 15.69
C GLY A 267 -8.02 -1.97 16.36
N TYR A 268 -7.20 -0.97 16.01
CA TYR A 268 -7.37 0.42 16.45
C TYR A 268 -8.71 0.98 16.00
N GLY A 269 -9.05 0.79 14.72
CA GLY A 269 -10.30 1.27 14.15
C GLY A 269 -11.54 0.68 14.82
N HIS A 270 -11.51 -0.63 15.05
CA HIS A 270 -12.56 -1.36 15.74
C HIS A 270 -12.75 -0.87 17.18
N ARG A 271 -11.67 -0.76 17.97
CA ARG A 271 -11.74 -0.26 19.35
C ARG A 271 -12.28 1.16 19.42
N ARG A 272 -11.80 2.06 18.55
CA ARG A 272 -12.30 3.44 18.48
C ARG A 272 -13.77 3.51 18.11
N PHE A 273 -14.20 2.68 17.18
CA PHE A 273 -15.59 2.62 16.75
C PHE A 273 -16.53 2.09 17.84
N GLN A 274 -16.06 1.18 18.71
CA GLN A 274 -16.83 0.71 19.87
C GLN A 274 -16.98 1.79 20.96
N LEU A 275 -15.92 2.54 21.23
CA LEU A 275 -15.89 3.53 22.31
C LEU A 275 -16.56 4.87 21.96
N THR A 276 -16.90 5.11 20.69
CA THR A 276 -17.53 6.37 20.28
C THR A 276 -19.05 6.24 20.41
N ASP A 277 -19.63 7.06 21.28
CA ASP A 277 -21.08 7.26 21.32
C ASP A 277 -21.53 7.98 20.05
N ILE A 278 -22.53 7.40 19.40
CA ILE A 278 -23.15 7.98 18.21
C ILE A 278 -24.31 8.83 18.74
N GLN A 279 -23.98 10.05 19.17
CA GLN A 279 -24.97 11.09 19.45
C GLN A 279 -25.71 11.47 18.19
#